data_AF-A0A967S9U8-F1
#
_entry.id   AF-A0A967S9U8-F1
#
_cell.length_a   1.000
_cell.length_b   1.000
_cell.length_c   1.000
_cell.angle_alpha   90.00
_cell.angle_beta   90.00
_cell.angle_gamma   90.00
#
_symmetry.space_group_name_H-M   'P 1'
#
loop_
_entity.id
_entity.type
_entity.pdbx_description
1 polymer ?
#
loop_
_entity_poly.entity_id
_entity_poly.type
_entity_poly.pdbx_seq_one_letter_code
_entity_poly.pdbx_strand_id
1 'polypeptide(L)'
;RTPDRYRDVSVADVDVPLTAAALSELLLGRDAYRRTKFIVVRRGLQTALVEIEKATTDPLFSPITAVRLLAGPEECTVVDAPDLDPAVPSDLAAAARR
;
A
#
# COMPACT_ATOMS: atom_id res chain seq x y z
N ARG A 1 6.48 -1.36 10.68
CA ARG A 1 7.23 -2.15 9.68
C ARG A 1 7.46 -1.26 8.47
N THR A 2 8.60 -1.38 7.79
CA THR A 2 8.89 -0.65 6.54
C THR A 2 8.82 -1.64 5.37
N PRO A 3 8.30 -1.26 4.19
CA PRO A 3 8.34 -2.13 3.02
C PRO A 3 9.79 -2.52 2.68
N ASP A 4 10.05 -3.81 2.44
CA ASP A 4 11.35 -4.30 1.99
C ASP A 4 11.24 -4.83 0.55
N ARG A 5 11.97 -4.19 -0.38
CA ARG A 5 11.98 -4.41 -1.83
C ARG A 5 10.59 -4.39 -2.52
N TYR A 6 10.60 -4.26 -3.85
CA TYR A 6 9.42 -4.05 -4.70
C TYR A 6 8.24 -5.03 -4.53
N ARG A 7 8.45 -6.21 -3.91
CA ARG A 7 7.45 -7.29 -3.88
C ARG A 7 6.49 -7.23 -2.69
N ASP A 8 6.77 -6.37 -1.72
CA ASP A 8 5.95 -6.23 -0.52
C ASP A 8 4.85 -5.16 -0.67
N VAL A 9 4.88 -4.39 -1.76
CA VAL A 9 3.95 -3.27 -2.05
C VAL A 9 3.12 -3.58 -3.29
N SER A 10 1.82 -3.33 -3.21
CA SER A 10 0.90 -3.29 -4.36
C SER A 10 0.36 -1.87 -4.53
N VAL A 11 -0.05 -1.52 -5.75
CA VAL A 11 -0.79 -0.29 -6.04
C VAL A 11 -2.19 -0.68 -6.51
N ALA A 12 -3.22 0.05 -6.06
CA ALA A 12 -4.60 -0.17 -6.49
C ALA A 12 -5.32 1.18 -6.67
N ASP A 13 -6.01 1.34 -7.80
CA ASP A 13 -6.93 2.44 -8.04
C ASP A 13 -8.34 2.04 -7.60
N VAL A 14 -9.02 2.91 -6.84
CA VAL A 14 -10.34 2.63 -6.25
C VAL A 14 -11.27 3.84 -6.37
N ASP A 15 -12.58 3.57 -6.40
CA ASP A 15 -13.61 4.60 -6.44
C ASP A 15 -14.20 4.93 -5.05
N VAL A 16 -13.85 4.15 -4.01
CA VAL A 16 -14.33 4.34 -2.64
C VAL A 16 -13.53 5.42 -1.90
N PRO A 17 -14.12 6.13 -0.91
CA PRO A 17 -13.38 7.06 -0.06
C PRO A 17 -12.15 6.41 0.59
N LEU A 18 -11.03 7.13 0.70
CA LEU A 18 -9.79 6.63 1.32
C LEU A 18 -9.85 6.70 2.85
N THR A 19 -10.91 6.17 3.44
CA THR A 19 -11.10 6.09 4.90
C THR A 19 -10.85 4.68 5.40
N ALA A 20 -10.47 4.52 6.68
CA ALA A 20 -10.23 3.21 7.26
C ALA A 20 -11.42 2.26 7.11
N ALA A 21 -12.65 2.76 7.28
CA ALA A 21 -13.88 1.98 7.16
C ALA A 21 -14.12 1.48 5.73
N ALA A 22 -14.12 2.39 4.74
CA ALA A 22 -14.37 2.05 3.35
C ALA A 22 -13.29 1.13 2.76
N LEU A 23 -12.02 1.34 3.13
CA LEU A 23 -10.92 0.49 2.70
C LEU A 23 -10.98 -0.90 3.34
N SER A 24 -11.40 -0.99 4.61
CA SER A 24 -11.61 -2.29 5.26
C SER A 24 -12.75 -3.08 4.62
N GLU A 25 -13.88 -2.43 4.35
CA GLU A 25 -15.02 -3.03 3.65
C GLU A 25 -14.62 -3.52 2.24
N LEU A 26 -13.82 -2.74 1.52
CA LEU A 26 -13.35 -3.10 0.20
C LEU A 26 -12.40 -4.31 0.22
N LEU A 27 -11.45 -4.34 1.16
CA LEU A 27 -10.29 -5.23 1.11
C LEU A 27 -10.45 -6.53 1.91
N LEU A 28 -11.21 -6.53 3.01
CA LEU A 28 -11.37 -7.73 3.84
C LEU A 28 -11.97 -8.88 3.04
N GLY A 29 -11.40 -10.07 3.22
CA GLY A 29 -11.81 -11.28 2.50
C GLY A 29 -11.34 -11.39 1.06
N ARG A 30 -10.80 -10.33 0.45
CA ARG A 30 -10.17 -10.42 -0.88
C ARG A 30 -8.84 -11.14 -0.80
N ASP A 31 -8.49 -11.85 -1.86
CA ASP A 31 -7.20 -12.51 -1.98
C ASP A 31 -6.07 -11.51 -2.28
N ALA A 32 -4.96 -11.64 -1.56
CA ALA A 32 -3.73 -10.89 -1.80
C ALA A 32 -2.53 -11.82 -2.00
N TYR A 33 -1.59 -11.39 -2.84
CA TYR A 33 -0.34 -12.10 -3.06
C TYR A 33 0.42 -12.30 -1.73
N ARG A 34 0.99 -13.49 -1.53
CA ARG A 34 1.60 -13.88 -0.24
C ARG A 34 2.68 -12.94 0.29
N ARG A 35 3.36 -12.17 -0.56
CA ARG A 35 4.36 -11.19 -0.11
C ARG A 35 3.81 -9.78 0.11
N THR A 36 2.65 -9.44 -0.48
CA THR A 36 2.06 -8.11 -0.32
C THR A 36 1.76 -7.86 1.16
N LYS A 37 2.40 -6.85 1.73
CA LYS A 37 2.17 -6.36 3.09
C LYS A 37 1.52 -4.99 3.09
N PHE A 38 1.82 -4.20 2.06
CA PHE A 38 1.33 -2.83 1.94
C PHE A 38 0.60 -2.63 0.62
N ILE A 39 -0.44 -1.81 0.64
CA ILE A 39 -1.18 -1.39 -0.55
C ILE A 39 -1.18 0.14 -0.58
N VAL A 40 -0.64 0.72 -1.64
CA VAL A 40 -0.83 2.13 -1.99
C VAL A 40 -2.17 2.22 -2.72
N VAL A 41 -3.15 2.85 -2.08
CA VAL A 41 -4.50 2.99 -2.61
C VAL A 41 -4.66 4.40 -3.16
N ARG A 42 -5.09 4.51 -4.42
CA ARG A 42 -5.27 5.79 -5.11
C ARG A 42 -6.73 6.03 -5.47
N ARG A 43 -7.15 7.28 -5.35
CA ARG A 43 -8.45 7.76 -5.84
C ARG A 43 -8.27 9.13 -6.46
N GLY A 44 -8.18 9.19 -7.79
CA GLY A 44 -7.80 10.41 -8.49
C GLY A 44 -6.42 10.90 -8.01
N LEU A 45 -6.37 12.12 -7.46
CA LEU A 45 -5.13 12.71 -6.92
C LEU A 45 -4.85 12.33 -5.45
N GLN A 46 -5.79 11.67 -4.79
CA GLN A 46 -5.63 11.27 -3.40
C GLN A 46 -4.94 9.91 -3.31
N THR A 47 -4.09 9.73 -2.30
CA THR A 47 -3.39 8.47 -2.05
C THR A 47 -3.42 8.14 -0.57
N ALA A 48 -3.50 6.86 -0.22
CA ALA A 48 -3.39 6.39 1.15
C ALA A 48 -2.51 5.15 1.20
N LEU A 49 -1.89 4.89 2.36
CA LEU A 49 -1.09 3.71 2.60
C LEU A 49 -1.79 2.77 3.58
N VAL A 50 -1.96 1.52 3.18
CA VAL A 50 -2.62 0.48 3.97
C VAL A 50 -1.66 -0.66 4.24
N GLU A 51 -1.65 -1.19 5.47
CA GLU A 51 -1.04 -2.49 5.80
C GLU A 51 -2.13 -3.56 5.83
N ILE A 52 -1.81 -4.76 5.34
CA ILE A 52 -2.70 -5.91 5.35
C ILE A 52 -2.08 -7.13 6.05
N GLU A 53 -2.94 -7.91 6.68
CA GLU A 53 -2.63 -9.26 7.12
C GLU A 53 -3.40 -10.26 6.27
N LYS A 54 -2.82 -11.44 6.06
CA LYS A 54 -3.41 -12.55 5.30
C LYS A 54 -3.55 -13.74 6.21
N ALA A 55 -4.55 -14.58 5.98
CA ALA A 55 -4.77 -15.80 6.75
C ALA A 55 -3.55 -16.74 6.78
N THR A 56 -2.82 -16.84 5.67
CA THR A 56 -1.57 -17.60 5.55
C THR A 56 -0.67 -16.99 4.45
N THR A 57 0.60 -17.40 4.43
CA THR A 57 1.56 -17.08 3.35
C THR A 57 2.01 -18.31 2.56
N ASP A 58 1.43 -19.49 2.82
CA ASP A 58 1.80 -20.75 2.16
C ASP A 58 1.37 -20.79 0.68
N PRO A 59 0.06 -20.62 0.36
CA PRO A 59 -0.38 -20.50 -1.03
C PRO A 59 0.11 -19.19 -1.67
N LEU A 60 0.04 -19.11 -3.00
CA LEU A 60 0.44 -17.90 -3.74
C LEU A 60 -0.42 -16.68 -3.39
N PHE A 61 -1.71 -16.92 -3.14
CA PHE A 61 -2.70 -15.93 -2.72
C PHE A 61 -3.42 -16.44 -1.47
N SER A 62 -3.79 -15.52 -0.59
CA SER A 62 -4.54 -15.83 0.63
C SER A 62 -5.49 -14.67 0.94
N PRO A 63 -6.65 -14.94 1.55
CA PRO A 63 -7.60 -13.90 1.91
C PRO A 63 -6.99 -12.94 2.95
N ILE A 64 -7.29 -11.65 2.78
CA ILE A 64 -6.96 -10.58 3.72
C ILE A 64 -7.84 -10.71 4.96
N THR A 65 -7.21 -10.75 6.13
CA THR A 65 -7.88 -10.92 7.44
C THR A 65 -7.84 -9.66 8.30
N ALA A 66 -6.92 -8.74 8.03
CA ALA A 66 -6.87 -7.44 8.70
C ALA A 66 -6.41 -6.36 7.74
N VAL A 67 -6.94 -5.16 7.94
CA VAL A 67 -6.67 -3.95 7.15
C VAL A 67 -6.40 -2.81 8.12
N ARG A 68 -5.26 -2.13 7.95
CA ARG A 68 -4.87 -1.00 8.80
C ARG A 68 -4.45 0.17 7.93
N LEU A 69 -5.20 1.28 8.00
CA LEU A 69 -4.79 2.54 7.40
C LEU A 69 -3.58 3.09 8.17
N LEU A 70 -2.45 3.26 7.48
CA LEU A 70 -1.22 3.78 8.06
C LEU A 70 -1.11 5.30 7.93
N ALA A 71 -1.55 5.82 6.79
CA ALA A 71 -1.51 7.24 6.46
C ALA A 71 -2.64 7.57 5.49
N GLY A 72 -3.43 8.58 5.83
CA GLY A 72 -4.58 9.05 5.04
C GLY A 72 -4.17 9.93 3.85
N PRO A 73 -5.15 10.38 3.04
CA PRO A 73 -4.93 11.29 1.91
C PRO A 73 -4.34 12.66 2.28
N GLU A 74 -4.44 13.05 3.54
CA GLU A 74 -3.84 14.27 4.10
C GLU A 74 -2.38 14.08 4.55
N GLU A 75 -1.92 12.83 4.69
CA GLU A 75 -0.57 12.47 5.14
C GLU A 75 0.27 11.85 4.01
N CYS A 76 -0.33 11.58 2.85
CA CYS A 76 0.28 10.89 1.72
C CYS A 76 0.32 11.77 0.47
N THR A 77 1.41 11.65 -0.28
CA THR A 77 1.54 12.22 -1.63
C THR A 77 2.18 11.21 -2.58
N VAL A 78 1.99 11.40 -3.89
CA VAL A 78 2.67 10.64 -4.94
C VAL A 78 3.75 11.49 -5.56
N VAL A 79 4.97 10.97 -5.56
CA VAL A 79 6.12 11.60 -6.19
C VAL A 79 6.44 10.85 -7.48
N ASP A 80 6.35 11.54 -8.61
CA ASP A 80 6.86 11.04 -9.90
C ASP A 80 8.34 11.44 -10.02
N ALA A 81 9.23 10.45 -9.94
CA ALA A 81 10.68 10.63 -9.96
C ALA A 81 11.34 9.45 -10.69
N PRO A 82 11.34 9.45 -12.04
CA PRO A 82 11.85 8.35 -12.84
C PRO A 82 13.37 8.13 -12.71
N ASP A 83 14.07 9.09 -12.11
CA ASP A 83 15.50 9.08 -11.81
C ASP A 83 15.85 8.37 -10.49
N LEU A 84 14.86 8.00 -9.68
CA LEU A 84 15.05 7.42 -8.35
C LEU A 84 14.57 5.96 -8.27
N ASP A 85 15.28 5.17 -7.46
CA ASP A 85 14.90 3.79 -7.18
C ASP A 85 14.30 3.63 -5.77
N PRO A 86 13.01 3.24 -5.62
CA PRO A 86 12.41 3.02 -4.30
C PRO A 86 13.01 1.83 -3.53
N ALA A 87 13.84 0.98 -4.15
CA ALA A 87 14.61 -0.04 -3.44
C ALA A 87 15.94 0.48 -2.88
N VAL A 88 16.34 1.72 -3.17
CA VAL A 88 17.56 2.36 -2.68
C VAL A 88 17.20 3.33 -1.54
N PRO A 89 17.68 3.11 -0.30
CA PRO A 89 17.29 3.96 0.84
C PRO A 89 17.64 5.45 0.69
N SER A 90 18.77 5.77 0.05
CA SER A 90 19.16 7.17 -0.20
C SER A 90 18.23 7.86 -1.18
N ASP A 91 17.74 7.14 -2.18
CA ASP A 91 16.83 7.65 -3.20
C ASP A 91 15.45 7.90 -2.57
N LEU A 92 14.95 6.97 -1.75
CA LEU A 92 13.75 7.21 -0.94
C LEU A 92 13.89 8.44 -0.05
N ALA A 93 15.04 8.62 0.61
CA ALA A 93 15.29 9.81 1.43
C ALA A 93 15.33 11.09 0.58
N ALA A 94 15.81 11.02 -0.67
CA ALA A 94 15.78 12.15 -1.59
C ALA A 94 14.35 12.47 -2.06
N ALA A 95 13.55 11.45 -2.37
CA ALA A 95 12.15 11.60 -2.72
C ALA A 95 11.33 12.25 -1.59
N ALA A 96 11.56 11.85 -0.33
CA ALA A 96 10.85 12.36 0.84
C ALA A 96 11.10 13.86 1.14
N ARG A 97 12.08 14.49 0.48
CA ARG A 97 12.37 15.93 0.59
C ARG A 97 11.68 16.77 -0.48
N ARG A 98 10.97 16.16 -1.42
CA ARG A 98 10.20 16.85 -2.46
C ARG A 98 8.78 17.09 -1.97
#